data_AF-A0A5B8XW63-F1
#
_entry.id   AF-A0A5B8XW63-F1
#
_cell.length_a   1.000
_cell.length_b   1.000
_cell.length_c   1.000
_cell.angle_alpha   90.00
_cell.angle_beta   90.00
_cell.angle_gamma   90.00
#
_symmetry.space_group_name_H-M   'P 1'
#
loop_
_entity.id
_entity.type
_entity.pdbx_description
1 polymer ?
#
loop_
_entity_poly.entity_id
_entity_poly.type
_entity_poly.pdbx_seq_one_letter_code
_entity_poly.pdbx_strand_id
1 'polypeptide(L)'
;MKKLFLIMAAAGLWACGDAQAPAQDEGEACEGPSDALICQARGANCGVVTLVDFCGVERTVDCGSDCSCTPESDEEFCASHNRSCGEYDARDNCGQTREVDCGSCTGSDSCLMLSGSSRCSGPNSSTGSTARTSSSGCPVGYGASGGGCQPVVKQRERYWNN
;
A
#
# COMPACT_ATOMS: atom_id res chain seq x y z
N MET A 1 52.36 -48.22 -15.31
CA MET A 1 51.48 -48.40 -14.14
C MET A 1 50.43 -47.29 -14.17
N LYS A 2 49.17 -47.63 -14.42
CA LYS A 2 48.00 -46.73 -14.28
C LYS A 2 47.79 -46.42 -12.80
N LYS A 3 47.54 -45.14 -12.45
CA LYS A 3 46.93 -44.57 -11.21
C LYS A 3 47.33 -43.07 -11.22
N LEU A 4 46.51 -42.06 -10.96
CA LEU A 4 45.17 -41.98 -10.39
C LEU A 4 44.66 -40.55 -10.66
N PHE A 5 43.37 -40.41 -10.98
CA PHE A 5 42.63 -39.15 -11.03
C PHE A 5 42.71 -38.39 -9.69
N LEU A 6 42.80 -37.05 -9.73
CA LEU A 6 42.11 -36.18 -8.77
C LEU A 6 42.02 -34.75 -9.33
N ILE A 7 40.83 -34.47 -9.87
CA ILE A 7 40.34 -33.16 -10.25
C ILE A 7 39.93 -32.50 -8.94
N MET A 8 40.68 -31.51 -8.47
CA MET A 8 40.23 -30.64 -7.38
C MET A 8 39.49 -29.46 -7.98
N ALA A 9 38.18 -29.62 -8.12
CA ALA A 9 37.24 -28.53 -8.33
C ALA A 9 37.15 -27.70 -7.05
N ALA A 10 37.71 -26.50 -7.06
CA ALA A 10 37.41 -25.49 -6.04
C ALA A 10 36.11 -24.79 -6.42
N ALA A 11 35.00 -25.36 -5.97
CA ALA A 11 33.72 -24.66 -5.86
C ALA A 11 33.79 -23.72 -4.66
N GLY A 12 33.59 -22.42 -4.87
CA GLY A 12 33.58 -21.47 -3.76
C GLY A 12 33.69 -19.99 -4.12
N LEU A 13 32.95 -19.52 -5.13
CA LEU A 13 32.60 -18.10 -5.23
C LEU A 13 31.09 -18.02 -5.46
N TRP A 14 30.38 -17.75 -4.36
CA TRP A 14 28.93 -17.63 -4.32
C TRP A 14 28.56 -16.27 -4.93
N ALA A 15 28.47 -16.22 -6.26
CA ALA A 15 27.85 -15.11 -6.95
C ALA A 15 26.33 -15.21 -6.72
N CYS A 16 25.76 -14.18 -6.12
CA CYS A 16 24.31 -14.01 -6.08
C CYS A 16 23.83 -13.81 -7.52
N GLY A 17 23.11 -14.81 -8.05
CA GLY A 17 22.18 -14.60 -9.16
C GLY A 17 22.73 -14.78 -10.58
N ASP A 18 23.41 -15.88 -10.87
CA ASP A 18 23.33 -16.48 -12.21
C ASP A 18 21.92 -17.07 -12.40
N ALA A 19 20.92 -16.20 -12.56
CA ALA A 19 19.82 -16.59 -13.41
C ALA A 19 20.45 -16.74 -14.80
N GLN A 20 20.68 -17.98 -15.22
CA GLN A 20 20.93 -18.29 -16.61
C GLN A 20 19.93 -17.46 -17.43
N ALA A 21 20.42 -16.40 -18.09
CA ALA A 21 19.72 -15.87 -19.23
C ALA A 21 19.48 -17.09 -20.13
N PRO A 22 18.22 -17.43 -20.47
CA PRO A 22 17.99 -18.55 -21.36
C PRO A 22 18.82 -18.28 -22.60
N ALA A 23 19.60 -19.28 -23.01
CA ALA A 23 20.39 -19.25 -24.23
C ALA A 23 19.53 -18.61 -25.32
N GLN A 24 19.98 -17.47 -25.83
CA GLN A 24 19.35 -16.82 -26.97
C GLN A 24 19.58 -17.76 -28.14
N ASP A 25 18.59 -18.63 -28.38
CA ASP A 25 18.43 -19.32 -29.64
C ASP A 25 18.54 -18.25 -30.73
N GLU A 26 19.50 -18.42 -31.63
CA GLU A 26 19.97 -17.45 -32.63
C GLU A 26 18.91 -17.15 -33.73
N GLY A 27 17.62 -17.23 -33.39
CA GLY A 27 16.50 -17.15 -34.32
C GLY A 27 15.14 -16.75 -33.72
N GLU A 28 14.97 -16.71 -32.40
CA GLU A 28 13.69 -16.29 -31.82
C GLU A 28 13.69 -14.76 -31.62
N ALA A 29 12.94 -14.05 -32.45
CA ALA A 29 12.75 -12.62 -32.31
C ALA A 29 12.26 -12.32 -30.89
N CYS A 30 12.93 -11.40 -30.18
CA CYS A 30 12.46 -10.96 -28.87
C CYS A 30 11.07 -10.34 -29.03
N GLU A 31 10.04 -11.03 -28.52
CA GLU A 31 8.69 -10.50 -28.50
C GLU A 31 8.61 -9.42 -27.41
N GLY A 32 8.65 -8.16 -27.85
CA GLY A 32 8.65 -7.01 -26.97
C GLY A 32 7.33 -6.84 -26.20
N PRO A 33 7.34 -6.12 -25.08
CA PRO A 33 6.13 -5.80 -24.35
C PRO A 33 5.21 -4.92 -25.20
N SER A 34 3.90 -5.00 -24.96
CA SER A 34 2.95 -4.06 -25.55
C SER A 34 3.15 -2.65 -25.01
N ASP A 35 2.77 -1.65 -25.79
CA ASP A 35 2.81 -0.24 -25.41
C ASP A 35 2.03 0.01 -24.10
N ALA A 36 0.89 -0.67 -23.90
CA ALA A 36 0.12 -0.60 -22.65
C ALA A 36 0.91 -1.12 -21.44
N LEU A 37 1.67 -2.21 -21.61
CA LEU A 37 2.50 -2.77 -20.55
C LEU A 37 3.66 -1.83 -20.23
N ILE A 38 4.25 -1.18 -21.25
CA ILE A 38 5.27 -0.14 -21.10
C ILE A 38 4.73 1.02 -20.26
N CYS A 39 3.55 1.54 -20.61
CA CYS A 39 2.92 2.64 -19.88
C CYS A 39 2.59 2.26 -18.44
N GLN A 40 2.02 1.07 -18.21
CA GLN A 40 1.70 0.58 -16.87
C GLN A 40 2.96 0.34 -16.02
N ALA A 41 4.02 -0.25 -16.58
CA ALA A 41 5.27 -0.50 -15.87
C ALA A 41 5.99 0.79 -15.46
N ARG A 42 5.76 1.89 -16.19
CA ARG A 42 6.27 3.21 -15.87
C ARG A 42 5.32 4.05 -15.01
N GLY A 43 4.12 3.55 -14.74
CA GLY A 43 3.07 4.30 -14.06
C GLY A 43 2.68 5.57 -14.82
N ALA A 44 2.87 5.58 -16.15
CA ALA A 44 2.56 6.71 -17.01
C ALA A 44 1.15 6.51 -17.57
N ASN A 45 0.22 7.36 -17.15
CA ASN A 45 -1.16 7.39 -17.66
C ASN A 45 -1.32 8.34 -18.86
N CYS A 46 -0.29 9.14 -19.16
CA CYS A 46 -0.27 10.11 -20.24
C CYS A 46 1.18 10.52 -20.57
N GLY A 47 1.37 11.20 -21.71
CA GLY A 47 2.66 11.71 -22.17
C GLY A 47 3.50 10.69 -22.94
N VAL A 48 4.64 11.16 -23.47
CA VAL A 48 5.60 10.32 -24.18
C VAL A 48 6.62 9.75 -23.22
N VAL A 49 6.83 8.44 -23.29
CA VAL A 49 7.81 7.71 -22.50
C VAL A 49 8.87 7.14 -23.45
N THR A 50 10.13 7.51 -23.21
CA THR A 50 11.28 6.90 -23.89
C THR A 50 11.97 5.94 -22.93
N LEU A 51 12.11 4.69 -23.35
CA LEU A 51 12.80 3.67 -22.57
C LEU A 51 13.50 2.65 -23.46
N VAL A 52 14.44 1.94 -22.85
CA VAL A 52 14.95 0.67 -23.37
C VAL A 52 14.10 -0.45 -22.76
N ASP A 53 13.48 -1.26 -23.60
CA ASP A 53 12.70 -2.41 -23.15
C ASP A 53 13.60 -3.57 -22.69
N PHE A 54 13.01 -4.69 -22.24
CA PHE A 54 13.79 -5.85 -21.81
C PHE A 54 14.49 -6.56 -22.98
N CYS A 55 14.10 -6.27 -24.23
CA CYS A 55 14.79 -6.72 -25.43
C CYS A 55 16.04 -5.87 -25.74
N GLY A 56 16.30 -4.81 -24.96
CA GLY A 56 17.37 -3.87 -25.24
C GLY A 56 17.07 -2.90 -26.39
N VAL A 57 15.81 -2.84 -26.84
CA VAL A 57 15.39 -1.95 -27.93
C VAL A 57 14.92 -0.63 -27.32
N GLU A 58 15.44 0.49 -27.83
CA GLU A 58 14.93 1.81 -27.46
C GLU A 58 13.61 2.07 -28.18
N ARG A 59 12.59 2.44 -27.40
CA ARG A 59 11.24 2.72 -27.89
C ARG A 59 10.75 4.03 -27.29
N THR A 60 9.99 4.77 -28.10
CA THR A 60 9.21 5.92 -27.65
C THR A 60 7.74 5.55 -27.78
N VAL A 61 7.02 5.55 -26.66
CA VAL A 61 5.61 5.17 -26.56
C VAL A 61 4.80 6.38 -26.10
N ASP A 62 3.69 6.67 -26.77
CA ASP A 62 2.71 7.66 -26.32
C ASP A 62 1.69 6.96 -25.41
N CYS A 63 1.75 7.29 -24.12
CA CYS A 63 0.88 6.73 -23.10
C CYS A 63 -0.46 7.48 -22.97
N GLY A 64 -0.75 8.41 -23.88
CA GLY A 64 -2.00 9.16 -23.94
C GLY A 64 -1.74 10.65 -24.02
N SER A 65 -2.52 11.35 -24.87
CA SER A 65 -2.34 12.78 -25.14
C SER A 65 -3.09 13.67 -24.15
N ASP A 66 -4.06 13.12 -23.42
CA ASP A 66 -4.83 13.81 -22.39
C ASP A 66 -4.12 13.69 -21.04
N CYS A 67 -3.17 14.60 -20.80
CA CYS A 67 -2.65 14.86 -19.45
C CYS A 67 -3.66 15.64 -18.58
N SER A 68 -4.91 15.79 -19.03
CA SER A 68 -5.99 16.47 -18.32
C SER A 68 -6.53 15.60 -17.18
N CYS A 69 -5.63 15.06 -16.38
CA CYS A 69 -6.03 14.42 -15.14
C CYS A 69 -6.29 15.52 -14.10
N THR A 70 -7.52 15.59 -13.62
CA THR A 70 -7.87 16.41 -12.46
C THR A 70 -7.34 15.70 -11.22
N PRO A 71 -6.37 16.29 -10.49
CA PRO A 71 -5.88 15.70 -9.25
C PRO A 71 -7.01 15.67 -8.22
N GLU A 72 -7.07 14.59 -7.45
CA GLU A 72 -7.94 14.49 -6.28
C GLU A 72 -7.55 15.53 -5.21
N SER A 73 -8.51 15.89 -4.35
CA SER A 73 -8.21 16.78 -3.20
C SER A 73 -7.32 16.06 -2.18
N ASP A 74 -6.68 16.83 -1.30
CA ASP A 74 -5.83 16.27 -0.24
C ASP A 74 -6.63 15.33 0.68
N GLU A 75 -7.90 15.66 0.95
CA GLU A 75 -8.81 14.81 1.72
C GLU A 75 -9.14 13.50 0.99
N GLU A 76 -9.38 13.56 -0.32
CA GLU A 76 -9.65 12.38 -1.15
C GLU A 76 -8.42 11.48 -1.25
N PHE A 77 -7.23 12.05 -1.43
CA PHE A 77 -5.95 11.34 -1.43
C PHE A 77 -5.72 10.60 -0.11
N CYS A 78 -5.92 11.28 1.03
CA CYS A 78 -5.77 10.64 2.33
C CYS A 78 -6.83 9.56 2.56
N ALA A 79 -8.07 9.78 2.12
CA ALA A 79 -9.14 8.79 2.22
C ALA A 79 -8.89 7.54 1.37
N SER A 80 -8.43 7.70 0.12
CA SER A 80 -8.14 6.60 -0.81
C SER A 80 -7.00 5.70 -0.29
N HIS A 81 -6.06 6.28 0.45
CA HIS A 81 -4.95 5.58 1.09
C HIS A 81 -5.22 5.16 2.55
N ASN A 82 -6.46 5.28 3.05
CA ASN A 82 -6.84 4.94 4.43
C ASN A 82 -5.97 5.63 5.50
N ARG A 83 -5.63 6.90 5.26
CA ARG A 83 -4.84 7.75 6.15
C ARG A 83 -5.74 8.78 6.82
N SER A 84 -5.68 8.87 8.14
CA SER A 84 -6.42 9.88 8.91
C SER A 84 -5.53 10.81 9.70
N CYS A 85 -4.20 10.66 9.59
CA CYS A 85 -3.21 11.50 10.22
C CYS A 85 -1.82 11.28 9.63
N GLY A 86 -0.93 12.25 9.85
CA GLY A 86 0.49 12.22 9.49
C GLY A 86 0.75 12.51 8.02
N GLU A 87 2.01 12.81 7.73
CA GLU A 87 2.51 13.01 6.37
C GLU A 87 2.53 11.68 5.60
N TYR A 88 2.14 11.75 4.33
CA TYR A 88 2.10 10.59 3.45
C TYR A 88 2.49 10.95 2.01
N ASP A 89 3.43 10.16 1.49
CA ASP A 89 3.93 10.24 0.13
C ASP A 89 3.39 9.10 -0.72
N ALA A 90 2.64 9.43 -1.77
CA ALA A 90 2.21 8.48 -2.77
C ALA A 90 1.91 9.14 -4.11
N ARG A 91 1.57 8.32 -5.10
CA ARG A 91 1.03 8.80 -6.37
C ARG A 91 -0.47 9.05 -6.21
N ASP A 92 -0.93 10.20 -6.67
CA ASP A 92 -2.35 10.50 -6.82
C ASP A 92 -2.98 9.70 -7.98
N ASN A 93 -4.28 9.89 -8.20
CA ASN A 93 -5.02 9.35 -9.34
C ASN A 93 -4.43 9.72 -10.72
N CYS A 94 -3.60 10.76 -10.79
CA CYS A 94 -2.92 11.22 -12.00
C CYS A 94 -1.53 10.62 -12.19
N GLY A 95 -1.04 9.82 -11.24
CA GLY A 95 0.29 9.24 -11.25
C GLY A 95 1.40 10.21 -10.81
N GLN A 96 1.04 11.42 -10.37
CA GLN A 96 1.99 12.39 -9.82
C GLN A 96 2.28 12.07 -8.35
N THR A 97 3.55 12.04 -7.98
CA THR A 97 3.95 11.87 -6.58
C THR A 97 3.65 13.16 -5.81
N ARG A 98 2.91 13.04 -4.71
CA ARG A 98 2.52 14.13 -3.82
C ARG A 98 2.83 13.74 -2.37
N GLU A 99 3.29 14.72 -1.61
CA GLU A 99 3.45 14.69 -0.15
C GLU A 99 2.27 15.48 0.45
N VAL A 100 1.43 14.83 1.25
CA VAL A 100 0.24 15.45 1.84
C VAL A 100 0.20 15.13 3.34
N ASP A 101 -0.12 16.14 4.16
CA ASP A 101 -0.44 15.93 5.58
C ASP A 101 -1.91 15.53 5.73
N CYS A 102 -2.14 14.26 6.07
CA CYS A 102 -3.48 13.70 6.28
C CYS A 102 -4.11 14.08 7.63
N GLY A 103 -3.48 15.01 8.36
CA GLY A 103 -4.00 15.65 9.54
C GLY A 103 -3.23 15.29 10.80
N SER A 104 -3.57 15.96 11.90
CA SER A 104 -2.99 15.70 13.21
C SER A 104 -4.00 15.03 14.14
N CYS A 105 -3.51 14.17 15.03
CA CYS A 105 -4.33 13.62 16.10
C CYS A 105 -4.58 14.67 17.19
N THR A 106 -5.76 14.63 17.80
CA THR A 106 -6.14 15.57 18.85
C THR A 106 -5.89 14.99 20.24
N GLY A 107 -5.67 15.85 21.23
CA GLY A 107 -5.48 15.42 22.62
C GLY A 107 -4.18 14.63 22.83
N SER A 108 -4.28 13.48 23.47
CA SER A 108 -3.15 12.57 23.78
C SER A 108 -3.01 11.44 22.75
N ASP A 109 -3.77 11.49 21.65
CA ASP A 109 -3.74 10.44 20.65
C ASP A 109 -2.50 10.60 19.75
N SER A 110 -1.86 9.48 19.45
CA SER A 110 -0.68 9.42 18.58
C SER A 110 -1.07 8.92 17.20
N CYS A 111 -0.45 9.46 16.15
CA CYS A 111 -0.65 8.90 14.82
C CYS A 111 0.17 7.61 14.67
N LEU A 112 -0.52 6.47 14.56
CA LEU A 112 0.14 5.17 14.43
C LEU A 112 -0.06 4.59 13.03
N MET A 113 1.02 4.01 12.51
CA MET A 113 1.04 3.29 11.24
C MET A 113 0.71 1.82 11.48
N LEU A 114 -0.43 1.36 10.96
CA LEU A 114 -0.93 0.00 11.14
C LEU A 114 -1.26 -0.59 9.76
N SER A 115 -0.48 -1.59 9.33
CA SER A 115 -0.72 -2.35 8.08
C SER A 115 -0.97 -1.47 6.85
N GLY A 116 -0.16 -0.42 6.65
CA GLY A 116 -0.29 0.48 5.50
C GLY A 116 -1.37 1.56 5.62
N SER A 117 -2.03 1.68 6.78
CA SER A 117 -2.94 2.76 7.12
C SER A 117 -2.38 3.61 8.27
N SER A 118 -2.78 4.88 8.37
CA SER A 118 -2.45 5.74 9.52
C SER A 118 -3.73 6.10 10.25
N ARG A 119 -3.75 5.89 11.56
CA ARG A 119 -4.89 6.20 12.40
C ARG A 119 -4.45 6.79 13.72
N CYS A 120 -5.26 7.69 14.25
CA CYS A 120 -5.08 8.19 15.60
C CYS A 120 -5.36 7.08 16.60
N SER A 121 -4.39 6.84 17.47
CA SER A 121 -4.40 5.82 18.51
C SER A 121 -3.82 6.39 19.80
N GLY A 122 -4.64 6.43 20.83
CA GLY A 122 -4.30 6.84 22.18
C GLY A 122 -5.23 6.16 23.19
N PRO A 123 -5.12 6.50 24.47
CA PRO A 123 -5.92 5.87 25.53
C PRO A 123 -7.44 6.07 25.34
N ASN A 124 -7.86 7.02 24.50
CA ASN A 124 -9.25 7.26 24.14
C ASN A 124 -9.61 6.86 22.70
N SER A 125 -8.65 6.40 21.88
CA SER A 125 -8.96 5.94 20.53
C SER A 125 -9.31 4.46 20.58
N SER A 126 -10.59 4.18 20.77
CA SER A 126 -11.16 2.88 20.41
C SER A 126 -10.85 2.63 18.93
N THR A 127 -9.97 1.66 18.68
CA THR A 127 -9.69 1.05 17.37
C THR A 127 -10.95 1.02 16.51
N GLY A 128 -10.84 1.62 15.32
CA GLY A 128 -11.97 2.05 14.52
C GLY A 128 -13.06 1.00 14.31
N SER A 129 -14.30 1.44 14.46
CA SER A 129 -15.43 1.18 13.56
C SER A 129 -16.62 2.01 14.06
N THR A 130 -16.88 3.14 13.40
CA THR A 130 -18.19 3.80 13.33
C THR A 130 -19.10 3.79 14.58
N ALA A 131 -18.57 4.01 15.78
CA ALA A 131 -19.43 4.12 16.94
C ALA A 131 -18.85 5.13 17.92
N ARG A 132 -19.56 6.25 18.06
CA ARG A 132 -19.52 7.11 19.23
C ARG A 132 -19.70 6.19 20.43
N THR A 133 -18.62 5.74 21.03
CA THR A 133 -18.66 4.84 22.17
C THR A 133 -18.19 5.65 23.36
N SER A 134 -19.08 5.76 24.35
CA SER A 134 -18.67 6.21 25.67
C SER A 134 -17.61 5.24 26.22
N SER A 135 -16.94 5.59 27.32
CA SER A 135 -15.88 4.84 28.02
C SER A 135 -16.14 3.34 28.31
N SER A 136 -17.34 2.84 28.01
CA SER A 136 -17.77 1.45 28.10
C SER A 136 -17.71 0.67 26.78
N GLY A 137 -17.27 1.27 25.67
CA GLY A 137 -17.25 0.61 24.35
C GLY A 137 -18.65 0.40 23.74
N CYS A 138 -19.68 1.07 24.26
CA CYS A 138 -21.07 0.97 23.81
C CYS A 138 -21.56 2.25 23.10
N PRO A 139 -22.35 2.14 22.01
CA PRO A 139 -22.86 3.28 21.27
C PRO A 139 -23.57 4.30 22.16
N VAL A 140 -23.53 5.59 21.81
CA VAL A 140 -24.31 6.65 22.50
C VAL A 140 -25.77 6.22 22.61
N GLY A 141 -26.28 6.11 23.85
CA GLY A 141 -27.60 5.56 24.17
C GLY A 141 -27.61 4.13 24.71
N TYR A 142 -26.45 3.49 24.85
CA TYR A 142 -26.29 2.14 25.41
C TYR A 142 -25.21 2.13 26.51
N GLY A 143 -25.46 1.42 27.61
CA GLY A 143 -24.51 1.16 28.69
C GLY A 143 -24.05 -0.30 28.69
N ALA A 144 -22.85 -0.56 29.22
CA ALA A 144 -22.32 -1.92 29.36
C ALA A 144 -22.93 -2.62 30.58
N SER A 145 -23.55 -3.79 30.37
CA SER A 145 -24.05 -4.63 31.47
C SER A 145 -24.11 -6.10 31.04
N GLY A 146 -23.51 -7.00 31.84
CA GLY A 146 -23.55 -8.45 31.60
C GLY A 146 -22.82 -8.93 30.33
N GLY A 147 -21.68 -8.32 29.99
CA GLY A 147 -20.88 -8.73 28.82
C GLY A 147 -21.39 -8.21 27.47
N GLY A 148 -22.34 -7.26 27.45
CA GLY A 148 -22.82 -6.63 26.22
C GLY A 148 -23.40 -5.22 26.42
N CYS A 149 -23.73 -4.56 25.31
CA CYS A 149 -24.32 -3.22 25.30
C CYS A 149 -25.84 -3.28 25.37
N GLN A 150 -26.43 -2.55 26.33
CA GLN A 150 -27.88 -2.51 26.56
C GLN A 150 -28.36 -1.06 26.60
N PRO A 151 -29.56 -0.74 26.07
CA PRO A 151 -30.04 0.63 25.98
C PRO A 151 -30.22 1.24 27.37
N VAL A 152 -29.76 2.48 27.59
CA VAL A 152 -29.69 3.11 28.94
C VAL A 152 -31.07 3.20 29.60
N VAL A 153 -32.14 3.29 28.79
CA VAL A 153 -33.53 3.33 29.29
C VAL A 153 -33.92 2.08 30.09
N LYS A 154 -33.30 0.92 29.85
CA LYS A 154 -33.57 -0.32 30.59
C LYS A 154 -32.65 -0.56 31.80
N GLN A 155 -31.64 0.29 32.03
CA GLN A 155 -30.74 0.12 33.18
C GLN A 155 -31.35 0.67 34.47
N ARG A 156 -32.21 1.69 34.39
CA ARG A 156 -32.87 2.28 35.58
C ARG A 156 -33.85 1.31 36.25
N GLU A 157 -34.48 0.42 35.49
CA GLU A 157 -35.43 -0.57 36.02
C GLU A 157 -34.77 -1.74 36.73
N ARG A 158 -33.50 -2.05 36.43
CA ARG A 158 -32.76 -3.13 37.11
C ARG A 158 -32.10 -2.74 38.43
N TYR A 159 -31.97 -1.45 38.72
CA TYR A 159 -31.41 -0.96 40.00
C TYR A 159 -32.44 -0.78 41.11
N TRP A 160 -33.73 -1.06 40.85
CA TRP A 160 -34.82 -0.96 41.83
C TRP A 160 -35.36 -2.32 42.30
N ASN A 161 -34.70 -3.43 41.96
CA ASN A 161 -35.13 -4.78 42.35
C ASN A 161 -34.00 -5.62 42.99
N ASN A 162 -33.13 -4.99 43.80
CA ASN A 162 -32.26 -5.72 44.72
C ASN A 162 -32.18 -5.00 46.05
#